data_AF-A0A8H2WZQ8-F1
#
_entry.id   AF-A0A8H2WZQ8-F1
#
_cell.length_a   1.000
_cell.length_b   1.000
_cell.length_c   1.000
_cell.angle_alpha   90.00
_cell.angle_beta   90.00
_cell.angle_gamma   90.00
#
_symmetry.space_group_name_H-M   'P 1'
#
loop_
_entity.id
_entity.type
_entity.pdbx_description
1 polymer ?
#
loop_
_entity_poly.entity_id
_entity_poly.type
_entity_poly.pdbx_seq_one_letter_code
_entity_poly.pdbx_strand_id
1 'polypeptide(L)' 'MIARAPRNPDQFGTVYLCGAFWGAPVMGKDSRARTIIHEAAHFNRSAGTDDYACGHEEAQGLAINFPDQAVMNADSH' A
#
# COMPACT_ATOMS: atom_id res chain seq x y z
N MET A 1 -0.52 7.56 -8.72
CA MET A 1 0.07 7.64 -7.37
C MET A 1 -0.80 8.54 -6.51
N ILE A 2 -1.40 7.99 -5.45
CA ILE A 2 -2.34 8.69 -4.57
C ILE A 2 -1.71 9.07 -3.22
N ALA A 3 -0.68 8.34 -2.78
CA ALA A 3 0.21 8.70 -1.69
C ALA A 3 1.58 8.05 -1.90
N ARG A 4 2.51 8.28 -0.96
CA ARG A 4 3.77 7.55 -0.83
C ARG A 4 4.34 7.60 0.60
N ALA A 5 4.87 6.49 1.08
CA ALA A 5 5.73 6.39 2.24
C ALA A 5 7.11 7.04 1.97
N PRO A 6 7.86 7.45 3.01
CA PRO A 6 9.22 7.93 2.86
C PRO A 6 10.10 6.86 2.21
N ARG A 7 11.12 7.31 1.47
CA ARG A 7 12.09 6.40 0.82
C ARG A 7 12.82 5.51 1.84
N ASN A 8 12.99 5.98 3.07
CA ASN A 8 13.57 5.20 4.16
C ASN A 8 12.44 4.55 4.99
N PRO A 9 12.26 3.22 4.95
CA PRO A 9 11.21 2.51 5.68
C PRO A 9 11.38 2.55 7.21
N ASP A 10 12.55 2.95 7.72
CA ASP A 10 12.80 3.16 9.16
C ASP A 10 12.28 4.52 9.66
N GLN A 11 11.98 5.47 8.75
CA GLN A 11 11.38 6.76 9.10
C GLN A 11 9.87 6.60 9.35
N PHE A 12 9.53 6.05 10.51
CA PHE A 12 8.15 5.73 10.86
C PHE A 12 7.25 6.96 11.06
N GLY A 13 5.98 6.84 10.64
CA GLY A 13 4.89 7.72 11.08
C GLY A 13 4.65 8.97 10.24
N THR A 14 5.27 9.09 9.06
CA THR A 14 5.00 10.18 8.11
C THR A 14 4.63 9.60 6.75
N VAL A 15 3.52 10.02 6.16
CA VAL A 15 3.09 9.63 4.80
C VAL A 15 2.82 10.89 3.99
N TYR A 16 3.23 10.89 2.72
CA TYR A 16 3.04 12.02 1.80
C TYR A 16 1.85 11.77 0.89
N LEU A 17 0.83 12.62 0.97
CA LEU A 17 -0.42 12.47 0.21
C LEU A 17 -0.36 13.31 -1.07
N CYS A 18 -0.75 12.71 -2.21
CA CYS A 18 -0.87 13.42 -3.49
C CYS A 18 -2.27 14.05 -3.65
N GLY A 19 -2.45 14.94 -4.63
CA GLY A 19 -3.73 15.61 -4.88
C GLY A 19 -4.92 14.65 -5.08
N ALA A 20 -4.68 13.52 -5.74
CA ALA A 20 -5.70 12.50 -6.00
C ALA A 20 -6.27 11.85 -4.73
N PHE A 21 -5.52 11.82 -3.61
CA PHE A 21 -6.01 11.32 -2.32
C PHE A 21 -7.27 12.05 -1.86
N TRP A 22 -7.32 13.37 -2.06
CA TRP A 22 -8.43 14.19 -1.58
C TRP A 22 -9.72 13.99 -2.37
N GLY A 23 -9.63 13.47 -3.60
CA GLY A 23 -10.78 13.09 -4.42
C GLY A 23 -11.28 11.67 -4.17
N ALA A 24 -10.53 10.84 -3.43
CA ALA A 24 -10.90 9.44 -3.19
C ALA A 24 -11.99 9.30 -2.10
N PRO A 25 -12.85 8.27 -2.21
CA PRO A 25 -13.83 7.96 -1.17
C PRO A 25 -13.13 7.63 0.15
N VAL A 26 -13.83 7.79 1.27
CA VAL A 26 -13.25 7.45 2.60
C VAL A 26 -12.98 5.95 2.71
N MET A 27 -13.90 5.12 2.21
CA MET A 27 -13.89 3.65 2.31
C MET A 27 -14.14 3.01 0.94
N GLY A 28 -13.91 1.71 0.85
CA GLY A 28 -14.10 0.92 -0.37
C GLY A 28 -12.82 0.75 -1.19
N LYS A 29 -12.98 0.29 -2.44
CA LYS A 29 -11.88 0.14 -3.40
C LYS A 29 -11.25 1.52 -3.68
N ASP A 30 -9.93 1.56 -3.76
CA ASP A 30 -9.14 2.77 -4.08
C ASP A 30 -9.47 3.98 -3.18
N SER A 31 -9.76 3.70 -1.90
CA SER A 31 -10.17 4.68 -0.91
C SER A 31 -9.01 5.26 -0.11
N ARG A 32 -9.25 6.42 0.51
CA ARG A 32 -8.32 7.05 1.44
C ARG A 32 -7.91 6.12 2.58
N ALA A 33 -8.84 5.33 3.13
CA ALA A 33 -8.52 4.34 4.15
C ALA A 33 -7.55 3.26 3.64
N ARG A 34 -7.81 2.68 2.45
CA ARG A 34 -6.88 1.71 1.85
C ARG A 34 -5.52 2.32 1.55
N THR A 35 -5.47 3.56 1.06
CA THR A 35 -4.21 4.27 0.86
C THR A 35 -3.41 4.41 2.16
N ILE A 36 -4.06 4.79 3.26
CA ILE A 36 -3.36 4.91 4.55
C ILE A 36 -2.81 3.55 5.01
N ILE A 37 -3.58 2.47 4.85
CA ILE A 37 -3.14 1.11 5.23
C ILE A 37 -1.96 0.66 4.37
N HIS A 38 -2.05 0.83 3.04
CA HIS A 38 -0.98 0.51 2.08
C HIS A 38 0.32 1.21 2.47
N GLU A 39 0.29 2.54 2.64
CA GLU A 39 1.51 3.29 2.96
C GLU A 39 2.04 3.00 4.37
N ALA A 40 1.15 2.67 5.31
CA ALA A 40 1.54 2.28 6.66
C ALA A 40 2.23 0.90 6.69
N ALA A 41 1.91 0.01 5.76
CA ALA A 41 2.50 -1.32 5.66
C ALA A 41 3.97 -1.28 5.22
N HIS A 42 4.37 -0.27 4.43
CA HIS A 42 5.77 -0.08 4.02
C HIS A 42 6.75 0.18 5.17
N PHE A 43 6.28 0.65 6.33
CA PHE A 43 7.20 0.85 7.45
C PHE A 43 7.66 -0.49 8.01
N ASN A 44 8.97 -0.61 8.27
CA ASN A 44 9.57 -1.79 8.92
C ASN A 44 8.95 -2.10 10.29
N ARG A 45 8.42 -1.09 10.98
CA ARG A 45 7.73 -1.24 12.27
C ARG A 45 6.30 -1.80 12.16
N SER A 46 5.73 -1.83 10.95
CA SER A 46 4.39 -2.35 10.69
C SER A 46 4.48 -3.74 10.05
N ALA A 47 4.92 -3.80 8.79
CA ALA A 47 5.01 -5.03 7.99
C ALA A 47 6.23 -5.05 7.05
N GLY A 48 6.81 -3.89 6.71
CA GLY A 48 7.97 -3.79 5.83
C GLY A 48 7.69 -4.31 4.42
N THR A 49 6.48 -4.06 3.91
CA THR A 49 6.06 -4.52 2.58
C THR A 49 6.72 -3.72 1.46
N ASP A 50 6.82 -4.33 0.27
CA ASP A 50 7.14 -3.66 -1.00
C ASP A 50 5.90 -3.55 -1.90
N ASP A 51 6.08 -2.95 -3.08
CA ASP A 51 5.07 -2.83 -4.15
C ASP A 51 5.34 -3.84 -5.27
N TYR A 52 4.99 -5.11 -5.06
CA TYR A 52 5.12 -6.16 -6.09
C TYR A 52 4.03 -6.09 -7.16
N ALA A 53 2.84 -5.62 -6.80
CA ALA A 53 1.67 -5.51 -7.67
C ALA A 53 0.78 -4.34 -7.26
N CYS A 54 0.14 -3.67 -8.22
CA CYS A 54 -0.68 -2.48 -7.97
C CYS A 54 -2.16 -2.74 -8.33
N GLY A 55 -3.04 -2.61 -7.34
CA GLY A 55 -4.47 -2.77 -7.47
C GLY A 55 -4.97 -4.21 -7.26
N HIS A 56 -6.27 -4.33 -7.08
CA HIS A 56 -6.92 -5.57 -6.64
C HIS A 56 -6.70 -6.78 -7.56
N GLU A 57 -6.80 -6.59 -8.88
CA GLU A 57 -6.67 -7.70 -9.84
C GLU A 57 -5.23 -8.22 -9.92
N GLU A 58 -4.25 -7.31 -9.92
CA GLU A 58 -2.84 -7.68 -9.90
C GLU A 58 -2.45 -8.34 -8.58
N ALA A 59 -2.92 -7.83 -7.44
CA ALA A 59 -2.69 -8.43 -6.13
C ALA A 59 -3.32 -9.84 -6.02
N GLN A 60 -4.51 -10.05 -6.62
CA GLN A 60 -5.12 -11.38 -6.70
C GLN A 60 -4.27 -12.33 -7.57
N GLY A 61 -3.80 -11.86 -8.72
CA GLY A 61 -2.88 -12.61 -9.57
C GLY A 61 -1.57 -12.96 -8.86
N LEU A 62 -1.03 -12.01 -8.08
CA LEU A 62 0.16 -12.21 -7.26
C LEU A 62 -0.07 -13.27 -6.18
N ALA A 63 -1.22 -13.25 -5.50
CA ALA A 63 -1.57 -14.24 -4.48
C ALA A 63 -1.66 -15.67 -5.02
N ILE A 64 -2.16 -15.84 -6.25
CA ILE A 64 -2.28 -17.16 -6.89
C ILE A 64 -0.91 -17.70 -7.32
N ASN A 65 -0.06 -16.86 -7.90
CA ASN A 65 1.15 -17.30 -8.57
C ASN A 65 2.42 -17.18 -7.71
N PHE A 66 2.46 -16.21 -6.79
CA PHE A 66 3.62 -15.83 -5.99
C PHE A 66 3.21 -15.49 -4.54
N PRO A 67 2.70 -16.47 -3.76
CA PRO A 67 2.17 -16.21 -2.43
C PRO A 67 3.19 -15.58 -1.46
N ASP A 68 4.46 -15.95 -1.58
CA ASP A 68 5.55 -15.38 -0.76
C ASP A 68 5.76 -13.88 -1.03
N GLN A 69 5.54 -13.43 -2.28
CA GLN A 69 5.55 -12.01 -2.62
C GLN A 69 4.23 -11.34 -2.21
N ALA A 70 3.11 -12.05 -2.32
CA ALA A 70 1.81 -11.51 -1.97
C ALA A 70 1.70 -11.14 -0.49
N VAL A 71 2.30 -11.91 0.42
CA VAL A 71 2.35 -11.55 1.86
C VAL A 71 3.22 -10.32 2.14
N MET A 72 4.18 -10.03 1.25
CA MET A 72 5.06 -8.86 1.32
C MET A 72 4.61 -7.71 0.41
N ASN A 73 3.42 -7.76 -0.18
CA ASN A 73 2.90 -6.73 -1.08
C ASN A 73 1.95 -5.77 -0.36
N ALA A 74 2.22 -4.46 -0.40
CA ALA A 74 1.44 -3.46 0.34
C ALA A 74 -0.06 -3.47 -0.03
N ASP A 75 -0.39 -3.66 -1.31
CA ASP A 75 -1.79 -3.72 -1.78
C ASP A 75 -2.54 -5.00 -1.41
N SER A 76 -1.84 -6.03 -0.91
CA SER A 76 -2.45 -7.27 -0.42
C SER A 76 -2.97 -7.17 1.02
N HIS A 77 -2.55 -6.15 1.77
CA HIS A 77 -3.03 -5.84 3.13
C HIS A 77 -4.26 -4.91 3.09
#